data_AF-A0A2N2S3M9-F1
#
_entry.id   AF-A0A2N2S3M9-F1
#
_cell.length_a   1.000
_cell.length_b   1.000
_cell.length_c   1.000
_cell.angle_alpha   90.00
_cell.angle_beta   90.00
_cell.angle_gamma   90.00
#
_symmetry.space_group_name_H-M   'P 1'
#
loop_
_entity.id
_entity.type
_entity.pdbx_description
1 polymer ?
#
loop_
_entity_poly.entity_id
_entity_poly.type
_entity_poly.pdbx_seq_one_letter_code
_entity_poly.pdbx_strand_id
1 'polypeptide(L)' 'MTPKFHPLTIAEVRRETPEAISLRFDVPVELVDDYRFVQGQHLTLKANVGGEELRRSYSICAGVDDGEL' A
#
# COMPACT_ATOMS: atom_id res chain seq x y z
N MET A 1 17.74 9.04 2.15
CA MET A 1 17.51 7.61 1.85
C MET A 1 16.53 7.56 0.68
N THR A 2 16.88 6.90 -0.42
CA THR A 2 15.98 6.80 -1.58
C THR A 2 14.89 5.76 -1.27
N PRO A 3 13.60 6.07 -1.40
CA PRO A 3 12.54 5.09 -1.16
C PRO A 3 12.72 3.89 -2.12
N LYS A 4 12.76 2.68 -1.55
CA LYS A 4 12.81 1.42 -2.29
C LYS A 4 11.38 1.06 -2.67
N PHE A 5 11.14 0.79 -3.95
CA PHE A 5 9.83 0.37 -4.45
C PHE A 5 9.85 -1.12 -4.73
N HIS A 6 8.82 -1.82 -4.26
CA HIS A 6 8.59 -3.22 -4.59
C HIS A 6 7.31 -3.33 -5.41
N PRO A 7 7.30 -4.17 -6.47
CA PRO A 7 6.06 -4.51 -7.13
C PRO A 7 5.23 -5.40 -6.19
N LEU A 8 4.02 -4.96 -5.85
CA LEU A 8 3.06 -5.74 -5.08
C LEU A 8 1.79 -5.94 -5.89
N THR A 9 1.16 -7.09 -5.69
CA THR A 9 -0.14 -7.39 -6.29
C THR A 9 -1.23 -6.82 -5.39
N ILE A 10 -2.27 -6.22 -5.98
CA ILE A 10 -3.48 -5.87 -5.24
C ILE A 10 -4.24 -7.17 -4.97
N ALA A 11 -4.30 -7.58 -3.71
CA ALA A 11 -5.06 -8.74 -3.26
C ALA A 11 -6.56 -8.45 -3.24
N GLU A 12 -6.93 -7.23 -2.84
CA GLU A 12 -8.33 -6.85 -2.67
C GLU A 12 -8.54 -5.36 -2.91
N VAL A 13 -9.70 -5.01 -3.49
CA VAL A 13 -10.20 -3.63 -3.57
C VAL A 13 -11.51 -3.57 -2.82
N ARG A 14 -11.51 -2.91 -1.66
CA ARG A 14 -12.71 -2.78 -0.82
C ARG A 14 -13.36 -1.43 -1.04
N ARG A 15 -14.68 -1.43 -1.23
CA ARG A 15 -15.48 -0.21 -1.39
C ARG A 15 -15.96 0.27 -0.03
N GLU A 16 -15.27 1.24 0.54
CA GLU A 16 -15.62 1.81 1.86
C GLU A 16 -16.84 2.72 1.77
N THR A 17 -16.88 3.60 0.77
CA THR A 17 -17.97 4.55 0.54
C THR A 17 -18.21 4.75 -0.97
N PRO A 18 -19.26 5.48 -1.38
CA PRO A 18 -19.44 5.86 -2.78
C PRO A 18 -18.29 6.69 -3.37
N GLU A 19 -17.43 7.27 -2.53
CA GLU A 19 -16.33 8.14 -2.98
C GLU A 19 -14.95 7.61 -2.58
N ALA A 20 -14.89 6.54 -1.77
CA ALA A 20 -13.64 5.98 -1.26
C ALA A 20 -13.53 4.48 -1.48
N ILE A 21 -12.29 4.02 -1.64
CA ILE A 21 -11.90 2.61 -1.63
C ILE A 21 -10.68 2.45 -0.73
N SER A 22 -10.51 1.25 -0.17
CA SER A 22 -9.25 0.81 0.42
C SER A 22 -8.68 -0.32 -0.46
N LEU A 23 -7.35 -0.39 -0.51
CA LEU A 23 -6.63 -1.41 -1.25
C LEU A 23 -5.90 -2.29 -0.24
N ARG A 24 -5.97 -3.60 -0.46
CA ARG A 24 -5.11 -4.55 0.22
C ARG A 24 -4.09 -5.12 -0.76
N PHE A 25 -2.84 -5.19 -0.34
CA PHE A 25 -1.74 -5.77 -1.08
C PHE A 25 -1.44 -7.18 -0.60
N ASP A 26 -1.06 -8.04 -1.55
CA ASP A 26 -0.41 -9.31 -1.24
C ASP A 26 1.08 -9.05 -1.02
N VAL A 27 1.53 -9.13 0.23
CA VAL A 27 2.92 -8.92 0.62
C VAL A 27 3.63 -10.27 0.71
N PRO A 28 4.57 -10.57 -0.20
CA PRO A 28 5.36 -11.80 -0.15
C PRO A 28 6.10 -11.93 1.19
N VAL A 29 6.29 -13.18 1.65
CA VAL A 29 6.88 -13.48 2.96
C VAL A 29 8.27 -12.85 3.13
N GLU A 30 9.04 -12.77 2.06
CA GLU A 30 10.38 -12.16 2.02
C GLU A 30 10.38 -10.64 2.19
N LEU A 31 9.23 -9.98 2.03
CA LEU A 31 9.06 -8.53 2.17
C LEU A 31 8.34 -8.12 3.45
N VAL A 32 7.84 -9.07 4.25
CA VAL A 32 7.04 -8.76 5.45
C VAL A 32 7.77 -7.80 6.40
N ASP A 33 9.07 -7.98 6.60
CA ASP A 33 9.86 -7.10 7.48
C ASP A 33 10.06 -5.69 6.91
N ASP A 34 10.14 -5.54 5.57
CA ASP A 34 10.24 -4.24 4.89
C ASP A 34 8.93 -3.42 5.02
N TYR A 35 7.80 -4.11 5.26
CA TYR A 35 6.46 -3.51 5.35
C TYR A 35 5.89 -3.44 6.77
N ARG A 36 6.69 -3.72 7.81
CA ARG A 36 6.29 -3.42 9.18
C ARG A 36 6.17 -1.92 9.37
N PHE A 37 5.04 -1.47 9.90
CA PHE A 37 4.77 -0.06 10.12
C PHE A 37 4.34 0.20 11.57
N VAL A 38 4.35 1.46 11.96
CA VAL A 38 3.69 1.94 13.18
C VAL A 38 2.49 2.80 12.82
N GLN A 39 1.54 2.94 13.75
CA GLN A 39 0.30 3.68 13.54
C GLN A 39 0.57 5.13 13.11
N GLY A 40 -0.20 5.60 12.14
CA GLY A 40 -0.05 6.94 11.56
C GLY A 40 0.99 7.06 10.45
N GLN A 41 1.67 5.97 10.08
CA GLN A 41 2.54 5.95 8.90
C GLN A 41 1.77 5.87 7.58
N HIS A 42 2.50 6.13 6.49
CA HIS A 42 1.99 6.16 5.13
C HIS A 42 3.00 5.53 4.18
N LEU A 43 2.52 5.06 3.03
CA LEU A 43 3.33 4.54 1.95
C LEU A 43 3.24 5.44 0.73
N THR A 44 4.30 5.47 -0.07
CA THR A 44 4.26 6.04 -1.41
C THR A 44 3.97 4.94 -2.41
N LEU A 45 2.81 4.99 -3.05
CA LEU A 45 2.49 4.13 -4.17
C LEU A 45 3.03 4.74 -5.46
N LYS A 46 3.57 3.88 -6.31
CA LYS A 46 4.06 4.21 -7.65
C LYS A 46 3.32 3.35 -8.66
N ALA A 47 2.66 3.99 -9.62
CA ALA A 47 1.88 3.30 -10.65
C ALA A 47 2.03 4.01 -12.00
N ASN A 48 1.90 3.28 -13.10
CA ASN A 48 1.74 3.88 -14.41
C ASN A 48 0.25 4.02 -14.72
N VAL A 49 -0.22 5.24 -14.97
CA VAL A 49 -1.62 5.54 -15.26
C VAL A 49 -1.65 6.43 -16.50
N GLY A 50 -2.29 5.96 -17.57
CA GLY A 50 -2.37 6.73 -18.82
C GLY A 50 -1.02 6.96 -19.52
N GLY A 51 -0.01 6.12 -19.27
CA GLY A 51 1.34 6.28 -19.82
C GLY A 51 2.28 7.10 -18.93
N GLU A 52 1.79 7.70 -17.86
CA GLU A 52 2.58 8.52 -16.94
C GLU A 52 2.87 7.78 -15.62
N GLU A 53 4.09 7.91 -15.10
CA GLU A 53 4.42 7.40 -13.76
C GLU A 53 3.92 8.38 -12.69
N LEU A 54 2.93 7.94 -11.93
CA LEU A 54 2.39 8.69 -10.79
C LEU A 54 2.97 8.14 -9.49
N ARG A 55 3.30 9.07 -8.58
CA ARG A 55 3.72 8.78 -7.21
C ARG A 55 2.82 9.54 -6.24
N ARG A 56 2.17 8.84 -5.33
CA ARG A 56 1.23 9.41 -4.37
C ARG A 56 1.40 8.75 -3.01
N SER A 57 1.31 9.55 -1.96
CA SER A 57 1.36 9.07 -0.58
C SER A 57 -0.04 8.74 -0.09
N TYR A 58 -0.20 7.56 0.51
CA TYR A 58 -1.44 7.07 1.09
C TYR A 58 -1.19 6.61 2.51
N SER A 59 -2.06 7.02 3.44
CA SER A 59 -2.02 6.54 4.83
C SER A 59 -2.35 5.07 4.89
N ILE A 60 -1.67 4.34 5.78
CA ILE A 60 -1.99 2.93 6.02
C ILE A 60 -3.26 2.89 6.87
N CYS A 61 -4.31 2.25 6.34
CA CYS A 61 -5.62 2.14 6.98
C CYS A 61 -5.83 0.72 7.55
N ALA A 62 -4.83 0.24 8.30
CA ALA A 62 -4.83 -1.07 8.94
C ALA A 62 -4.14 -0.99 10.31
N GLY A 63 -4.53 -1.86 11.23
CA GLY A 63 -3.83 -2.07 12.49
C GLY A 63 -2.51 -2.80 12.28
N VAL A 64 -1.52 -2.53 13.13
CA VAL A 64 -0.19 -3.18 13.07
C VAL A 64 -0.25 -4.70 13.26
N ASP A 65 -1.33 -5.19 13.90
CA ASP A 65 -1.56 -6.61 14.18
C ASP A 65 -2.58 -7.26 13.24
N ASP A 66 -3.12 -6.52 12.26
CA ASP A 66 -4.15 -7.04 11.36
C ASP A 66 -3.58 -8.01 10.31
N GLY A 67 -2.26 -7.98 10.09
CA GLY A 67 -1.61 -8.73 9.02
C GLY A 67 -2.05 -8.28 7.62
N GLU A 68 -2.57 -7.06 7.52
CA GLU A 68 -3.00 -6.44 6.27
C GLU A 68 -2.12 -5.23 5.96
N LEU A 69 -1.87 -5.01 4.67
CA LEU A 69 -1.27 -3.81 4.11
C LEU A 69 -2.09 -3.33 2.94
#